data_AF-H6LK97-F1
#
_entry.id   AF-H6LK97-F1
#
_cell.length_a   1.000
_cell.length_b   1.000
_cell.length_c   1.000
_cell.angle_alpha   90.00
_cell.angle_beta   90.00
_cell.angle_gamma   90.00
#
_symmetry.space_group_name_H-M   'P 1'
#
loop_
_entity.id
_entity.type
_entity.pdbx_description
1 polymer ?
#
loop_
_entity_poly.entity_id
_entity_poly.type
_entity_poly.pdbx_seq_one_letter_code
_entity_poly.pdbx_strand_id
1 'polypeptide(L)'
;MNFPKTFFCSQCGSKLKGNNQKCPHCGFNFQSKNPYGDKEALGSGGIGWSDKINDPLYAKYQYNKRKVILLFSMVLIIAIPILLVSIGDLELNQEGFFVIAIVTSMFFLIAFFSIRDTKRYGKEWEGIVIDKKESLQTKNKIQRNVIIIQLENHNIKELSFADNLTHYAYYNIGDRIKSHNKKNIHTIEKFDKSKDVILFCPSCGYLCDSRDNYCRACGSPLLKGSEKINIIPF
;
A
#
# COMPACT_ATOMS: atom_id res chain seq x y z
N MET A 1 20.30 14.79 5.42
CA MET A 1 18.95 14.19 5.45
C MET A 1 18.97 13.00 6.39
N ASN A 2 18.26 13.06 7.52
CA ASN A 2 18.11 11.90 8.40
C ASN A 2 17.09 10.95 7.75
N PHE A 3 17.53 9.76 7.34
CA PHE A 3 16.61 8.75 6.86
C PHE A 3 15.66 8.35 8.00
N PRO A 4 14.33 8.30 7.79
CA PRO A 4 13.41 7.83 8.81
C PRO A 4 13.78 6.42 9.23
N LYS A 5 13.62 6.09 10.53
CA LYS A 5 13.87 4.73 11.06
C LYS A 5 13.18 3.70 10.17
N THR A 6 13.96 2.87 9.47
CA THR A 6 13.47 1.83 8.58
C THR A 6 13.24 0.56 9.39
N PHE A 7 12.05 -0.06 9.26
CA PHE A 7 11.74 -1.32 9.95
C PHE A 7 12.32 -2.53 9.21
N PHE A 8 12.55 -2.38 7.90
CA PHE A 8 13.04 -3.43 7.01
C PHE A 8 14.16 -2.91 6.11
N CYS A 9 15.10 -3.80 5.76
CA CYS A 9 16.14 -3.52 4.79
C CYS A 9 15.53 -3.42 3.39
N SER A 10 15.79 -2.33 2.68
CA SER A 10 15.23 -2.15 1.33
C SER A 10 15.87 -3.02 0.26
N GLN A 11 17.04 -3.63 0.53
CA GLN A 11 17.75 -4.45 -0.44
C GLN A 11 17.44 -5.94 -0.31
N CYS A 12 17.28 -6.46 0.92
CA CYS A 12 17.05 -7.89 1.17
C CYS A 12 15.75 -8.22 1.91
N GLY A 13 14.97 -7.21 2.32
CA GLY A 13 13.67 -7.41 2.98
C GLY A 13 13.74 -7.88 4.43
N SER A 14 14.94 -8.10 4.98
CA SER A 14 15.10 -8.53 6.38
C SER A 14 14.65 -7.46 7.37
N LYS A 15 13.95 -7.87 8.43
CA LYS A 15 13.53 -6.99 9.53
C LYS A 15 14.77 -6.46 10.27
N LEU A 16 14.81 -5.16 10.50
CA LEU A 16 15.88 -4.50 11.24
C LEU A 16 15.51 -4.37 12.72
N LYS A 17 16.52 -4.38 13.59
CA LYS A 17 16.39 -4.17 15.04
C LYS A 17 17.27 -2.97 15.43
N GLY A 18 16.77 -2.08 16.29
CA GLY A 18 17.57 -0.97 16.83
C GLY A 18 18.06 0.06 15.81
N ASN A 19 19.16 0.75 16.13
CA ASN A 19 19.82 1.76 15.27
C ASN A 19 20.94 1.13 14.41
N ASN A 20 20.65 0.03 13.72
CA ASN A 20 21.64 -0.60 12.84
C ASN A 20 22.09 0.36 11.73
N GLN A 21 23.41 0.61 11.66
CA GLN A 21 23.98 1.43 10.58
C GLN A 21 24.01 0.68 9.24
N LYS A 22 24.27 -0.63 9.31
CA LYS A 22 24.31 -1.55 8.17
C LYS A 22 23.35 -2.72 8.39
N CYS A 23 22.82 -3.29 7.31
CA CYS A 23 22.01 -4.49 7.37
C CYS A 23 22.90 -5.68 7.78
N PRO A 24 22.60 -6.42 8.85
CA PRO A 24 23.40 -7.57 9.27
C PRO A 24 23.28 -8.77 8.31
N HIS A 25 22.28 -8.78 7.43
CA HIS A 25 22.04 -9.87 6.49
C HIS A 25 22.69 -9.65 5.12
N CYS A 26 22.68 -8.42 4.61
CA CYS A 26 23.17 -8.12 3.25
C CYS A 26 24.20 -7.00 3.19
N GLY A 27 24.60 -6.43 4.32
CA GLY A 27 25.64 -5.38 4.40
C GLY A 27 25.22 -3.98 3.94
N PHE A 28 23.98 -3.78 3.46
CA PHE A 28 23.53 -2.49 2.96
C PHE A 28 23.62 -1.39 4.02
N ASN A 29 24.28 -0.28 3.70
CA ASN A 29 24.57 0.81 4.64
C ASN A 29 23.54 1.94 4.54
N PHE A 30 22.63 1.99 5.52
CA PHE A 30 21.55 2.97 5.56
C PHE A 30 22.02 4.39 5.91
N GLN A 31 23.16 4.51 6.59
CA GLN A 31 23.68 5.79 7.09
C GLN A 31 24.81 6.37 6.22
N SER A 32 25.16 5.70 5.12
CA SER A 32 26.07 6.27 4.13
C SER A 32 25.52 7.60 3.62
N LYS A 33 26.40 8.58 3.36
CA LYS A 33 26.02 9.82 2.66
C LYS A 33 25.43 9.52 1.28
N ASN A 34 25.87 8.42 0.66
CA ASN A 34 25.33 7.88 -0.58
C ASN A 34 25.08 6.37 -0.43
N PRO A 35 23.90 5.94 0.09
CA PRO A 35 23.59 4.52 0.31
C PRO A 35 23.57 3.68 -0.97
N TYR A 36 23.30 4.31 -2.11
CA TYR A 36 23.16 3.62 -3.40
C TYR A 36 24.41 3.71 -4.26
N GLY A 37 25.44 4.43 -3.82
CA GLY A 37 26.62 4.70 -4.64
C GLY A 37 26.24 5.38 -5.95
N ASP A 38 26.82 4.92 -7.05
CA ASP A 38 26.58 5.50 -8.38
C ASP A 38 25.32 4.95 -9.06
N LYS A 39 24.48 4.19 -8.34
CA LYS A 39 23.21 3.71 -8.88
C LYS A 39 22.24 4.87 -9.03
N GLU A 40 21.91 5.16 -10.28
CA GLU A 40 20.86 6.10 -10.64
C GLU A 40 19.50 5.62 -10.12
N ALA A 41 18.66 6.58 -9.70
CA ALA A 41 17.28 6.30 -9.33
C ALA A 41 16.38 6.12 -10.54
N LEU A 42 16.88 6.31 -11.76
CA LEU A 42 16.06 6.11 -12.95
C LEU A 42 15.94 4.61 -13.26
N GLY A 43 14.78 4.17 -13.70
CA GLY A 43 14.60 2.81 -14.20
C GLY A 43 14.28 1.78 -13.12
N SER A 44 13.07 1.87 -12.55
CA SER A 44 12.48 0.94 -11.58
C SER A 44 12.33 -0.53 -12.07
N GLY A 45 13.42 -1.17 -12.53
CA GLY A 45 13.45 -2.49 -13.18
C GLY A 45 13.14 -2.48 -14.68
N GLY A 46 12.98 -1.31 -15.30
CA GLY A 46 12.74 -1.20 -16.75
C GLY A 46 11.29 -1.44 -17.16
N ILE A 47 11.11 -2.10 -18.30
CA ILE A 47 9.80 -2.30 -18.96
C ILE A 47 9.31 -3.73 -18.72
N GLY A 48 8.08 -3.88 -18.24
CA GLY A 48 7.43 -5.18 -18.07
C GLY A 48 6.69 -5.35 -16.75
N TRP A 49 5.90 -6.41 -16.67
CA TRP A 49 5.25 -6.81 -15.42
C TRP A 49 6.24 -7.45 -14.45
N SER A 50 6.06 -7.17 -13.17
CA SER A 50 6.86 -7.75 -12.10
C SER A 50 6.61 -9.25 -11.93
N ASP A 51 7.69 -10.02 -11.77
CA ASP A 51 7.66 -11.43 -11.40
C ASP A 51 7.31 -11.64 -9.91
N LYS A 52 7.41 -10.59 -9.09
CA LYS A 52 7.16 -10.64 -7.64
C LYS A 52 5.71 -10.61 -7.26
N ILE A 53 4.76 -10.60 -8.21
CA ILE A 53 3.33 -10.48 -7.88
C ILE A 53 2.78 -11.62 -7.01
N ASN A 54 3.41 -12.81 -7.06
CA ASN A 54 3.00 -13.99 -6.29
C ASN A 54 3.88 -14.23 -5.05
N ASP A 55 4.66 -13.24 -4.61
CA ASP A 55 5.57 -13.42 -3.47
C ASP A 55 4.79 -13.69 -2.15
N PRO A 56 5.19 -14.72 -1.37
CA PRO A 56 4.50 -15.07 -0.12
C PRO A 56 4.54 -13.97 0.95
N LEU A 57 5.44 -12.98 0.84
CA LEU A 57 5.52 -11.86 1.79
C LEU A 57 4.25 -11.00 1.78
N TYR A 58 3.51 -10.95 0.67
CA TYR A 58 2.20 -10.26 0.65
C TYR A 58 1.17 -10.95 1.54
N ALA A 59 1.12 -12.29 1.50
CA ALA A 59 0.24 -13.07 2.37
C ALA A 59 0.63 -12.88 3.86
N LYS A 60 1.93 -12.86 4.15
CA LYS A 60 2.46 -12.60 5.48
C LYS A 60 2.07 -11.20 6.00
N TYR A 61 2.18 -10.18 5.16
CA TYR A 61 1.76 -8.82 5.51
C TYR A 61 0.26 -8.77 5.83
N GLN A 62 -0.60 -9.32 4.97
CA GLN A 62 -2.06 -9.32 5.20
C GLN A 62 -2.46 -10.13 6.44
N TYR A 63 -1.76 -11.23 6.72
CA TYR A 63 -1.94 -11.98 7.96
C TYR A 63 -1.62 -11.15 9.21
N ASN A 64 -0.47 -10.47 9.22
CA ASN A 64 -0.08 -9.61 10.34
C ASN A 64 -1.02 -8.40 10.49
N LYS A 65 -1.45 -7.79 9.37
CA LYS A 65 -2.45 -6.71 9.37
C LYS A 65 -3.75 -7.15 10.04
N ARG A 66 -4.26 -8.34 9.72
CA ARG A 66 -5.46 -8.91 10.37
C ARG A 66 -5.28 -9.14 11.86
N LYS A 67 -4.11 -9.61 12.31
CA LYS A 67 -3.80 -9.76 13.75
C LYS A 67 -3.83 -8.43 14.48
N VAL A 68 -3.24 -7.38 13.91
CA VAL A 68 -3.24 -6.04 14.50
C VAL A 68 -4.67 -5.50 14.59
N ILE A 69 -5.48 -5.64 13.53
CA ILE A 69 -6.89 -5.25 13.54
C ILE A 69 -7.65 -5.97 14.66
N LEU A 70 -7.50 -7.29 14.78
CA LEU A 70 -8.16 -8.08 15.83
C LEU A 70 -7.74 -7.66 17.23
N LEU A 71 -6.43 -7.55 17.48
CA LEU A 71 -5.90 -7.16 18.78
C LEU A 71 -6.40 -5.76 19.18
N PHE A 72 -6.27 -4.79 18.28
CA PHE A 72 -6.72 -3.41 18.54
C PHE A 72 -8.22 -3.35 18.82
N SER A 73 -9.02 -4.08 18.04
CA SER A 73 -10.48 -4.13 18.23
C SER A 73 -10.88 -4.79 19.55
N MET A 74 -10.20 -5.87 19.95
CA MET A 74 -10.44 -6.52 21.25
C MET A 74 -10.10 -5.58 22.42
N VAL A 75 -9.00 -4.82 22.31
CA VAL A 75 -8.64 -3.83 23.33
C VAL A 75 -9.74 -2.77 23.45
N LEU A 76 -10.26 -2.24 22.34
CA LEU A 76 -11.34 -1.24 22.38
C LEU A 76 -12.66 -1.79 22.92
N ILE A 77 -13.04 -3.01 22.51
CA ILE A 77 -14.26 -3.68 22.98
C ILE A 77 -14.26 -3.86 24.51
N ILE A 78 -13.10 -4.09 25.12
CA ILE A 78 -12.98 -4.29 26.57
C ILE A 78 -12.76 -2.96 27.29
N ALA A 79 -11.83 -2.14 26.81
CA ALA A 79 -11.42 -0.92 27.50
C ALA A 79 -12.51 0.15 27.53
N ILE A 80 -13.30 0.29 26.47
CA ILE A 80 -14.33 1.34 26.39
C ILE A 80 -15.46 1.11 27.42
N PRO A 81 -16.11 -0.07 27.50
CA PRO A 81 -17.11 -0.32 28.54
C PRO A 81 -16.57 -0.17 29.96
N ILE A 82 -15.37 -0.67 30.24
CA ILE A 82 -14.73 -0.56 31.57
C ILE A 82 -14.54 0.91 31.94
N LEU A 83 -14.03 1.72 31.00
CA LEU A 83 -13.80 3.14 31.21
C LEU A 83 -15.11 3.87 31.53
N LEU A 84 -16.18 3.59 30.78
CA LEU A 84 -17.47 4.24 30.97
C LEU A 84 -18.11 3.90 32.32
N VAL A 85 -18.03 2.65 32.76
CA VAL A 85 -18.49 2.25 34.10
C VAL A 85 -17.64 2.91 35.19
N SER A 86 -16.32 3.01 34.98
CA SER A 86 -15.39 3.58 35.97
C SER A 86 -15.58 5.08 36.17
N ILE A 87 -16.00 5.80 35.13
CA ILE A 87 -16.29 7.25 35.20
C ILE A 87 -17.68 7.50 35.84
N GLY A 88 -18.52 6.47 35.95
CA GLY A 88 -19.88 6.59 36.45
C GLY A 88 -20.90 7.01 35.38
N ASP A 89 -20.49 7.08 34.11
CA ASP A 89 -21.37 7.40 32.97
C ASP A 89 -22.32 6.24 32.62
N LEU A 90 -22.03 5.03 33.12
CA LEU A 90 -22.79 3.81 32.83
C LEU A 90 -23.02 2.99 34.11
N GLU A 91 -24.29 2.81 34.45
CA GLU A 91 -24.72 1.89 35.50
C GLU A 91 -24.90 0.47 34.94
N LEU A 92 -24.62 -0.56 35.76
CA LEU A 92 -24.80 -1.96 35.38
C LEU A 92 -26.26 -2.43 35.54
N ASN A 93 -27.17 -1.70 34.92
CA ASN A 93 -28.60 -2.00 34.85
C ASN A 93 -28.99 -2.40 33.40
N GLN A 94 -30.28 -2.65 33.15
CA GLN A 94 -30.74 -3.10 31.83
C GLN A 94 -30.42 -2.10 30.70
N GLU A 95 -30.51 -0.79 30.97
CA GLU A 95 -30.20 0.26 29.99
C GLU A 95 -28.69 0.32 29.71
N GLY A 96 -27.87 0.24 30.75
CA GLY A 96 -26.41 0.25 30.61
C GLY A 96 -25.89 -0.98 29.84
N PHE A 97 -26.47 -2.16 30.06
CA PHE A 97 -26.15 -3.34 29.25
C PHE A 97 -26.49 -3.14 27.76
N PHE A 98 -27.60 -2.46 27.44
CA PHE A 98 -27.98 -2.17 26.06
C PHE A 98 -26.97 -1.23 25.38
N VAL A 99 -26.54 -0.18 26.08
CA VAL A 99 -25.49 0.73 25.58
C VAL A 99 -24.17 -0.01 25.35
N ILE A 100 -23.73 -0.84 26.30
CA ILE A 100 -22.52 -1.65 26.18
C ILE A 100 -22.62 -2.60 24.96
N ALA A 101 -23.78 -3.21 24.75
CA ALA A 101 -24.01 -4.10 23.61
C ALA A 101 -23.91 -3.36 22.27
N ILE A 102 -24.49 -2.16 22.15
CA ILE A 102 -24.40 -1.34 20.92
C ILE A 102 -22.94 -0.95 20.63
N VAL A 103 -22.23 -0.41 21.63
CA VAL A 103 -20.85 0.05 21.45
C VAL A 103 -19.93 -1.10 21.09
N THR A 104 -20.07 -2.24 21.76
CA THR A 104 -19.29 -3.46 21.47
C THR A 104 -19.59 -3.98 20.06
N SER A 105 -20.86 -4.03 19.68
CA SER A 105 -21.30 -4.46 18.35
C SER A 105 -20.72 -3.57 17.25
N MET A 106 -20.68 -2.25 17.45
CA MET A 106 -20.08 -1.30 16.51
C MET A 106 -18.60 -1.62 16.24
N PHE A 107 -17.78 -1.78 17.28
CA PHE A 107 -16.36 -2.10 17.11
C PHE A 107 -16.15 -3.49 16.48
N PHE A 108 -16.99 -4.46 16.83
CA PHE A 108 -16.97 -5.79 16.21
C PHE A 108 -17.27 -5.71 14.71
N LEU A 109 -18.30 -4.96 14.29
CA LEU A 109 -18.65 -4.77 12.89
C LEU A 109 -17.53 -4.08 12.12
N ILE A 110 -16.92 -3.03 12.68
CA ILE A 110 -15.77 -2.34 12.08
C ILE A 110 -14.61 -3.33 11.87
N ALA A 111 -14.29 -4.14 12.87
CA ALA A 111 -13.25 -5.17 12.79
C ALA A 111 -13.57 -6.20 11.71
N PHE A 112 -14.81 -6.69 11.67
CA PHE A 112 -15.28 -7.66 10.70
C PHE A 112 -15.16 -7.14 9.26
N PHE A 113 -15.66 -5.94 8.98
CA PHE A 113 -15.58 -5.33 7.66
C PHE A 113 -14.13 -5.02 7.26
N SER A 114 -13.30 -4.55 8.19
CA SER A 114 -11.88 -4.29 7.95
C SER A 114 -11.12 -5.57 7.60
N ILE A 115 -11.39 -6.69 8.29
CA ILE A 115 -10.79 -8.00 7.97
C ILE A 115 -11.31 -8.51 6.63
N ARG A 116 -12.61 -8.38 6.36
CA ARG A 116 -13.21 -8.78 5.09
C ARG A 116 -12.58 -8.02 3.92
N ASP A 117 -12.30 -6.73 4.09
CA ASP A 117 -11.61 -5.90 3.10
C ASP A 117 -10.24 -6.48 2.72
N THR A 118 -9.43 -6.91 3.71
CA THR A 118 -8.13 -7.54 3.44
C THR A 118 -8.20 -8.87 2.67
N LYS A 119 -9.39 -9.49 2.63
CA LYS A 119 -9.67 -10.77 1.96
C LYS A 119 -10.41 -10.59 0.64
N ARG A 120 -10.71 -9.35 0.23
CA ARG A 120 -11.31 -9.11 -1.09
C ARG A 120 -10.37 -9.67 -2.16
N TYR A 121 -10.95 -10.06 -3.28
CA TYR A 121 -10.24 -10.41 -4.51
C TYR A 121 -11.27 -10.29 -5.62
N GLY A 122 -10.80 -10.22 -6.85
CA GLY A 122 -11.68 -9.94 -7.97
C GLY A 122 -11.01 -10.17 -9.30
N LYS A 123 -11.70 -9.76 -10.36
CA LYS A 123 -11.17 -9.84 -11.71
C LYS A 123 -9.98 -8.89 -11.83
N GLU A 124 -8.86 -9.43 -12.29
CA GLU A 124 -7.76 -8.63 -12.79
C GLU A 124 -8.19 -8.00 -14.12
N TRP A 125 -7.64 -6.83 -14.43
CA TRP A 125 -7.92 -6.12 -15.67
C TRP A 125 -6.68 -5.33 -16.09
N GLU A 126 -6.54 -5.15 -17.39
CA GLU A 126 -5.51 -4.33 -18.02
C GLU A 126 -6.17 -3.20 -18.79
N GLY A 127 -5.44 -2.08 -18.92
CA GLY A 127 -5.91 -0.93 -19.67
C GLY A 127 -4.83 0.13 -19.84
N ILE A 128 -5.20 1.19 -20.55
CA ILE A 128 -4.32 2.33 -20.84
C ILE A 128 -4.96 3.59 -20.25
N VAL A 129 -4.15 4.41 -19.59
CA VAL A 129 -4.58 5.73 -19.11
C VAL A 129 -4.79 6.63 -20.33
N ILE A 130 -6.04 7.00 -20.62
CA ILE A 130 -6.39 7.81 -21.79
C ILE A 130 -6.58 9.28 -21.47
N ASP A 131 -6.93 9.59 -20.22
CA ASP A 131 -7.22 10.96 -19.80
C ASP A 131 -7.04 11.12 -18.29
N LYS A 132 -6.87 12.36 -17.85
CA LYS A 132 -6.72 12.76 -16.45
C LYS A 132 -7.59 13.98 -16.20
N LYS A 133 -8.50 13.87 -15.23
CA LYS A 133 -9.40 14.95 -14.82
C LYS A 133 -8.98 15.52 -13.48
N GLU A 134 -8.84 16.83 -13.43
CA GLU A 134 -8.71 17.62 -12.21
C GLU A 134 -10.02 18.42 -12.04
N SER A 135 -10.84 18.05 -11.06
CA SER A 135 -12.06 18.80 -10.77
C SER A 135 -11.71 20.10 -10.02
N LEU A 136 -11.88 21.25 -10.68
CA LEU A 136 -11.81 22.57 -10.06
C LEU A 136 -12.93 22.77 -9.03
N GLN A 137 -12.64 23.54 -7.98
CA GLN A 137 -13.56 23.87 -6.88
C GLN A 137 -14.88 24.47 -7.41
N THR A 138 -16.00 23.94 -6.92
CA THR A 138 -17.24 24.73 -6.79
C THR A 138 -17.82 24.39 -5.42
N LYS A 139 -18.46 25.37 -4.76
CA LYS A 139 -18.79 25.44 -3.32
C LYS A 139 -19.31 24.15 -2.64
N ASN A 140 -19.78 23.13 -3.36
CA ASN A 140 -20.30 21.86 -2.84
C ASN A 140 -19.72 20.56 -3.48
N LYS A 141 -18.63 20.59 -4.27
CA LYS A 141 -18.04 19.37 -4.88
C LYS A 141 -16.63 19.10 -4.36
N ILE A 142 -16.45 17.92 -3.77
CA ILE A 142 -15.17 17.37 -3.28
C ILE A 142 -14.20 17.24 -4.47
N GLN A 143 -12.97 17.72 -4.28
CA GLN A 143 -11.87 17.58 -5.24
C GLN A 143 -11.63 16.10 -5.52
N ARG A 144 -11.81 15.68 -6.77
CA ARG A 144 -11.48 14.32 -7.22
C ARG A 144 -10.47 14.43 -8.35
N ASN A 145 -9.24 14.03 -8.05
CA ASN A 145 -8.23 13.77 -9.06
C ASN A 145 -8.51 12.38 -9.62
N VAL A 146 -8.91 12.29 -10.89
CA VAL A 146 -9.38 11.04 -11.50
C VAL A 146 -8.53 10.72 -12.72
N ILE A 147 -8.07 9.48 -12.83
CA ILE A 147 -7.54 8.96 -14.09
C ILE A 147 -8.62 8.13 -14.79
N ILE A 148 -8.68 8.27 -16.11
CA ILE A 148 -9.61 7.53 -16.97
C ILE A 148 -8.81 6.46 -17.72
N ILE A 149 -9.31 5.24 -17.66
CA ILE A 149 -8.64 4.06 -18.17
C ILE A 149 -9.53 3.40 -19.21
N GLN A 150 -8.97 3.20 -20.39
CA GLN A 150 -9.56 2.38 -21.43
C GLN A 150 -9.13 0.93 -21.21
N LEU A 151 -10.09 0.05 -20.92
CA LEU A 151 -9.85 -1.38 -20.80
C LEU A 151 -9.74 -2.02 -22.19
N GLU A 152 -9.17 -3.23 -22.26
CA GLU A 152 -9.01 -4.00 -23.51
C GLU A 152 -10.34 -4.26 -24.23
N ASN A 153 -11.44 -4.40 -23.48
CA ASN A 153 -12.78 -4.60 -24.02
C ASN A 153 -13.49 -3.28 -24.42
N HIS A 154 -12.72 -2.21 -24.58
CA HIS A 154 -13.17 -0.84 -24.83
C HIS A 154 -14.09 -0.21 -23.77
N ASN A 155 -14.26 -0.84 -22.61
CA ASN A 155 -14.99 -0.21 -21.51
C ASN A 155 -14.10 0.82 -20.80
N ILE A 156 -14.73 1.89 -20.32
CA ILE A 156 -14.05 2.95 -19.58
C ILE A 156 -14.14 2.66 -18.09
N LYS A 157 -13.04 2.87 -17.37
CA LYS A 157 -12.96 2.78 -15.91
C LYS A 157 -12.34 4.05 -15.33
N GLU A 158 -12.98 4.59 -14.30
CA GLU A 158 -12.48 5.75 -13.57
C GLU A 158 -11.85 5.33 -12.24
N LEU A 159 -10.68 5.89 -11.92
CA LEU A 159 -10.04 5.72 -10.62
C LEU A 159 -9.79 7.08 -9.97
N SER A 160 -10.38 7.27 -8.80
CA SER A 160 -10.30 8.51 -8.03
C SER A 160 -9.23 8.42 -6.94
N PHE A 161 -8.38 9.43 -6.87
CA PHE A 161 -7.30 9.61 -5.89
C PHE A 161 -7.53 10.88 -5.06
N ALA A 162 -8.75 11.05 -4.53
CA ALA A 162 -9.20 12.27 -3.84
C ALA A 162 -8.19 12.78 -2.80
N ASP A 163 -7.57 11.87 -2.03
CA ASP A 163 -6.70 12.23 -0.91
C ASP A 163 -5.20 12.02 -1.19
N ASN A 164 -4.82 11.65 -2.42
CA ASN A 164 -3.43 11.30 -2.74
C ASN A 164 -2.99 11.84 -4.11
N LEU A 165 -2.60 13.11 -4.13
CA LEU A 165 -2.08 13.78 -5.32
C LEU A 165 -0.84 13.08 -5.90
N THR A 166 0.01 12.49 -5.06
CA THR A 166 1.21 11.79 -5.51
C THR A 166 0.86 10.53 -6.32
N HIS A 167 -0.13 9.74 -5.89
CA HIS A 167 -0.62 8.61 -6.68
C HIS A 167 -1.23 9.05 -8.00
N TYR A 168 -1.99 10.15 -8.00
CA TYR A 168 -2.54 10.71 -9.24
C TYR A 168 -1.43 11.17 -10.20
N ALA A 169 -0.42 11.87 -9.69
CA ALA A 169 0.70 12.38 -10.47
C ALA A 169 1.60 11.26 -11.02
N TYR A 170 1.65 10.10 -10.36
CA TYR A 170 2.47 8.96 -10.74
C TYR A 170 2.07 8.30 -12.08
N TYR A 171 0.78 8.38 -12.45
CA TYR A 171 0.28 7.85 -13.71
C TYR A 171 0.23 8.94 -14.79
N ASN A 172 0.80 8.66 -15.95
CA ASN A 172 0.77 9.51 -17.13
C ASN A 172 -0.23 8.99 -18.17
N ILE A 173 -0.74 9.89 -19.00
CA ILE A 173 -1.51 9.50 -20.18
C ILE A 173 -0.62 8.65 -21.09
N GLY A 174 -1.16 7.54 -21.58
CA GLY A 174 -0.45 6.51 -22.34
C GLY A 174 0.13 5.38 -21.50
N ASP A 175 0.14 5.49 -20.17
CA ASP A 175 0.63 4.40 -19.32
C ASP A 175 -0.28 3.16 -19.45
N ARG A 176 0.31 2.03 -19.86
CA ARG A 176 -0.33 0.72 -19.75
C ARG A 176 -0.26 0.26 -18.30
N ILE A 177 -1.39 -0.11 -17.73
CA ILE A 177 -1.51 -0.51 -16.33
C ILE A 177 -2.29 -1.83 -16.17
N LYS A 178 -2.02 -2.52 -15.08
CA LYS A 178 -2.70 -3.76 -14.68
C LYS A 178 -3.15 -3.67 -13.23
N SER A 179 -4.41 -3.97 -13.00
CA SER A 179 -4.94 -4.13 -11.65
C SER A 179 -4.81 -5.57 -11.22
N HIS A 180 -4.04 -5.76 -10.16
CA HIS A 180 -3.91 -7.03 -9.45
C HIS A 180 -4.93 -7.06 -8.34
N ASN A 181 -5.91 -7.97 -8.45
CA ASN A 181 -6.96 -8.19 -7.46
C ASN A 181 -6.87 -9.61 -6.90
N LYS A 182 -5.66 -10.03 -6.52
CA LYS A 182 -5.39 -11.39 -6.05
C LYS A 182 -5.61 -11.52 -4.55
N LYS A 183 -5.73 -12.77 -4.08
CA LYS A 183 -5.77 -13.11 -2.66
C LYS A 183 -4.48 -12.59 -2.00
N ASN A 184 -4.60 -11.52 -1.22
CA ASN A 184 -3.55 -10.81 -0.47
C ASN A 184 -2.84 -9.62 -1.15
N ILE A 185 -3.20 -9.24 -2.38
CA ILE A 185 -2.60 -8.07 -3.04
C ILE A 185 -3.64 -7.36 -3.90
N HIS A 186 -3.82 -6.07 -3.62
CA HIS A 186 -4.72 -5.15 -4.33
C HIS A 186 -3.94 -3.92 -4.72
N THR A 187 -3.47 -3.90 -5.96
CA THR A 187 -2.61 -2.81 -6.43
C THR A 187 -2.78 -2.61 -7.93
N ILE A 188 -2.38 -1.44 -8.40
CA ILE A 188 -2.28 -1.15 -9.82
C ILE A 188 -0.80 -1.02 -10.15
N GLU A 189 -0.34 -1.86 -11.06
CA GLU A 189 1.03 -1.87 -11.55
C GLU A 189 1.08 -1.14 -12.90
N LYS A 190 2.12 -0.30 -13.11
CA LYS A 190 2.46 0.25 -14.43
C LYS A 190 3.31 -0.74 -15.23
N PHE A 191 3.12 -0.83 -16.54
CA PHE A 191 3.95 -1.72 -17.37
C PHE A 191 5.36 -1.15 -17.58
N ASP A 192 5.46 0.10 -18.04
CA ASP A 192 6.73 0.80 -18.20
C ASP A 192 7.06 1.57 -16.93
N LYS A 193 8.15 1.17 -16.26
CA LYS A 193 8.69 1.82 -15.06
C LYS A 193 10.12 2.31 -15.31
N SER A 194 10.56 2.34 -16.58
CA SER A 194 11.93 2.70 -17.00
C SER A 194 12.30 4.15 -16.66
N LYS A 195 11.30 5.02 -16.45
CA LYS A 195 11.50 6.43 -16.10
C LYS A 195 11.07 6.76 -14.67
N ASP A 196 10.60 5.76 -13.92
CA ASP A 196 10.09 5.97 -12.56
C ASP A 196 11.24 6.00 -11.55
N VAL A 197 11.31 7.09 -10.76
CA VAL A 197 12.26 7.27 -9.65
C VAL A 197 11.71 6.84 -8.29
N ILE A 198 10.41 6.56 -8.25
CA ILE A 198 9.68 6.11 -7.06
C ILE A 198 8.78 4.93 -7.42
N LEU A 199 8.49 4.09 -6.43
CA LEU A 199 7.51 3.01 -6.53
C LEU A 199 6.61 3.01 -5.30
N PHE A 200 5.31 2.79 -5.51
CA PHE A 200 4.40 2.54 -4.40
C PHE A 200 4.49 1.07 -3.95
N CYS A 201 4.61 0.85 -2.65
CA CYS A 201 4.55 -0.49 -2.10
C CYS A 201 3.15 -1.08 -2.33
N PRO A 202 3.02 -2.24 -2.99
CA PRO A 202 1.72 -2.84 -3.32
C PRO A 202 0.95 -3.36 -2.09
N SER A 203 1.60 -3.42 -0.92
CA SER A 203 1.00 -3.89 0.34
C SER A 203 0.52 -2.76 1.24
N CYS A 204 1.34 -1.73 1.45
CA CYS A 204 1.06 -0.67 2.43
C CYS A 204 0.95 0.73 1.81
N GLY A 205 1.16 0.89 0.51
CA GLY A 205 1.12 2.18 -0.17
C GLY A 205 2.29 3.12 0.15
N TYR A 206 3.29 2.67 0.91
CA TYR A 206 4.47 3.47 1.21
C TYR A 206 5.26 3.80 -0.06
N LEU A 207 5.66 5.06 -0.20
CA LEU A 207 6.45 5.55 -1.32
C LEU A 207 7.93 5.17 -1.13
N CYS A 208 8.43 4.35 -2.03
CA CYS A 208 9.78 3.79 -2.00
C CYS A 208 10.63 4.39 -3.12
N ASP A 209 11.94 4.40 -2.91
CA ASP A 209 12.91 4.72 -3.97
C ASP A 209 12.92 3.58 -4.98
N SER A 210 12.99 3.88 -6.27
CA SER A 210 13.07 2.88 -7.37
C SER A 210 14.22 1.88 -7.23
N ARG A 211 15.30 2.27 -6.54
CA ARG A 211 16.48 1.43 -6.28
C ARG A 211 16.25 0.42 -5.16
N ASP A 212 15.15 0.55 -4.42
CA ASP A 212 14.76 -0.43 -3.44
C ASP A 212 14.22 -1.69 -4.13
N ASN A 213 14.41 -2.84 -3.48
CA ASN A 213 13.81 -4.11 -3.87
C ASN A 213 12.64 -4.47 -2.93
N TYR A 214 12.68 -3.96 -1.70
CA TYR A 214 11.69 -4.19 -0.66
C TYR A 214 11.27 -2.88 -0.01
N CYS A 215 10.01 -2.82 0.40
CA CYS A 215 9.46 -1.68 1.12
C CYS A 215 10.10 -1.55 2.52
N ARG A 216 10.63 -0.37 2.83
CA ARG A 216 11.26 -0.06 4.14
C ARG A 216 10.27 -0.07 5.31
N ALA A 217 8.98 0.15 5.03
CA ALA A 217 7.94 0.22 6.05
C ALA A 217 7.38 -1.16 6.40
N CYS A 218 7.06 -2.00 5.41
CA CYS A 218 6.39 -3.30 5.64
C CYS A 218 7.20 -4.53 5.22
N GLY A 219 8.32 -4.37 4.52
CA GLY A 219 9.18 -5.46 4.08
C GLY A 219 8.68 -6.24 2.85
N SER A 220 7.54 -5.86 2.27
CA SER A 220 7.02 -6.49 1.05
C SER A 220 7.90 -6.14 -0.16
N PRO A 221 8.06 -7.05 -1.14
CA PRO A 221 8.75 -6.75 -2.39
C PRO A 221 8.08 -5.58 -3.13
N LEU A 222 8.87 -4.85 -3.89
CA LEU A 222 8.37 -3.83 -4.82
C LEU A 222 8.15 -4.46 -6.20
N LEU A 223 7.12 -3.98 -6.90
CA LEU A 223 6.82 -4.42 -8.25
C LEU A 223 7.68 -3.65 -9.24
N LYS A 224 8.90 -4.14 -9.48
CA LYS A 224 9.84 -3.60 -10.47
C LYS A 224 9.55 -4.17 -11.85
N GLY A 225 9.96 -3.46 -12.91
CA GLY A 225 9.92 -3.98 -14.27
C GLY A 225 10.79 -5.24 -14.44
N SER A 226 10.56 -5.97 -15.53
CA SER A 226 11.44 -7.08 -15.92
C SER A 226 12.62 -6.55 -16.72
N GLU A 227 13.86 -6.74 -16.25
CA GLU A 227 15.09 -6.30 -16.93
C GLU A 227 15.37 -6.99 -18.29
N LYS A 228 14.42 -7.75 -18.86
CA LYS A 228 14.59 -8.44 -20.15
C LYS A 228 14.44 -7.47 -21.31
N ILE A 229 15.40 -6.56 -21.47
CA ILE A 229 15.68 -5.94 -22.76
C ILE A 229 16.57 -6.93 -23.51
N ASN A 230 15.97 -7.77 -24.34
CA ASN A 230 16.72 -8.35 -25.46
C ASN A 230 17.13 -7.17 -26.34
N ILE A 231 18.38 -6.72 -26.18
CA ILE A 231 19.02 -5.83 -27.13
C ILE A 231 19.14 -6.64 -28.41
N ILE A 232 18.25 -6.40 -29.37
CA ILE A 232 18.48 -6.84 -30.75
C ILE A 232 19.54 -5.90 -31.29
N PRO A 233 20.75 -6.37 -31.65
CA PRO A 233 21.71 -5.52 -32.31
C PRO A 233 21.19 -5.25 -33.73
N PHE A 234 21.05 -3.98 -34.08
CA PHE A 234 21.03 -3.54 -35.49
C PHE A 234 22.46 -3.43 -35.98
#